data_AF-A0A379MNQ7-F1
#
_entry.id   AF-A0A379MNQ7-F1
#
_cell.length_a   1.000
_cell.length_b   1.000
_cell.length_c   1.000
_cell.angle_alpha   90.00
_cell.angle_beta   90.00
_cell.angle_gamma   90.00
#
_symmetry.space_group_name_H-M   'P 1'
#
loop_
_entity.id
_entity.type
_entity.pdbx_description
1 polymer ?
#
loop_
_entity_poly.entity_id
_entity_poly.type
_entity_poly.pdbx_seq_one_letter_code
_entity_poly.pdbx_strand_id
1 'polypeptide(L)'
;MKNPESVKHGLLSSRRSMPSVPAPIHRAAAYHFEYGELYLFHRHSACCPACGSLWGIFDKRVNGRIYLETSSPNLRDFRKWHLLPQGYRYCRRASRRELRDYIASLVYSECRTAEKTPH
;
A
#
# COMPACT_ATOMS: atom_id res chain seq x y z
N MET A 1 39.49 24.29 -24.47
CA MET A 1 38.22 25.05 -24.30
C MET A 1 37.08 24.13 -24.69
N LYS A 2 36.26 23.68 -23.73
CA LYS A 2 35.10 22.79 -23.96
C LYS A 2 33.82 23.55 -23.61
N ASN A 3 32.87 23.48 -24.53
CA ASN A 3 31.53 24.07 -24.50
C ASN A 3 30.67 23.48 -23.37
N PRO A 4 29.94 24.27 -22.57
CA PRO A 4 29.00 23.75 -21.58
C PRO A 4 27.55 23.76 -22.10
N GLU A 5 27.08 22.64 -22.64
CA GLU A 5 25.65 22.33 -22.73
C GLU A 5 25.31 21.21 -21.74
N SER A 6 24.52 21.53 -20.70
CA SER A 6 23.42 20.67 -20.21
C SER A 6 22.91 21.20 -18.87
N VAL A 7 21.92 22.08 -18.92
CA VAL A 7 20.95 22.21 -17.84
C VAL A 7 19.61 21.71 -18.40
N LYS A 8 19.25 20.47 -18.07
CA LYS A 8 17.89 19.96 -18.23
C LYS A 8 17.44 19.29 -16.95
N HIS A 9 16.68 20.06 -16.18
CA HIS A 9 15.62 19.68 -15.25
C HIS A 9 15.47 18.18 -14.95
N GLY A 10 16.02 17.74 -13.80
CA GLY A 10 15.68 16.48 -13.18
C GLY A 10 14.82 16.70 -11.95
N LEU A 11 13.48 16.69 -12.11
CA LEU A 11 12.55 16.27 -11.05
C LEU A 11 11.15 15.98 -11.62
N LEU A 12 11.05 15.01 -12.52
CA LEU A 12 9.85 14.17 -12.58
C LEU A 12 10.25 12.80 -12.06
N SER A 13 10.01 12.59 -10.77
CA SER A 13 10.03 11.26 -10.18
C SER A 13 9.15 10.35 -11.03
N SER A 14 9.80 9.33 -11.57
CA SER A 14 9.30 8.38 -12.55
C SER A 14 7.86 7.97 -12.24
N ARG A 15 6.90 8.45 -13.06
CA ARG A 15 5.56 7.84 -13.18
C ARG A 15 5.75 6.43 -13.76
N ARG A 16 6.24 5.49 -12.96
CA ARG A 16 6.19 4.07 -13.30
C ARG A 16 4.72 3.70 -13.40
N SER A 17 4.27 3.49 -14.63
CA SER A 17 2.94 2.96 -14.92
C SER A 17 2.68 1.75 -14.02
N MET A 18 1.75 1.92 -13.08
CA MET A 18 1.21 0.82 -12.30
C MET A 18 0.70 -0.28 -13.25
N PRO A 19 1.15 -1.53 -13.09
CA PRO A 19 0.75 -2.61 -13.96
C PRO A 19 -0.77 -2.85 -13.86
N SER A 20 -1.42 -3.09 -15.00
CA SER A 20 -2.82 -3.52 -15.06
C SER A 20 -3.03 -4.94 -14.53
N VAL A 21 -1.94 -5.69 -14.37
CA VAL A 21 -1.89 -7.08 -13.94
C VAL A 21 -1.30 -7.15 -12.53
N PRO A 22 -1.79 -8.03 -11.62
CA PRO A 22 -1.22 -8.18 -10.29
C PRO A 22 0.29 -8.48 -10.36
N ALA A 23 1.06 -7.76 -9.54
CA ALA A 23 2.52 -7.88 -9.44
C ALA A 23 2.94 -9.30 -8.99
N PRO A 24 4.21 -9.69 -9.23
CA PRO A 24 4.74 -10.96 -8.74
C PRO A 24 4.55 -11.12 -7.23
N ILE A 25 4.37 -12.36 -6.80
CA ILE A 25 4.08 -12.70 -5.40
C ILE A 25 5.38 -12.77 -4.62
N HIS A 26 5.42 -12.17 -3.44
CA HIS A 26 6.61 -12.20 -2.60
C HIS A 26 6.29 -12.64 -1.18
N ARG A 27 7.28 -13.22 -0.49
CA ARG A 27 7.22 -13.36 0.97
C ARG A 27 7.31 -11.97 1.58
N ALA A 28 6.35 -11.62 2.43
CA ALA A 28 6.28 -10.28 3.03
C ALA A 28 7.58 -9.91 3.77
N ALA A 29 8.20 -10.87 4.44
CA ALA A 29 9.47 -10.65 5.14
C ALA A 29 10.69 -10.41 4.22
N ALA A 30 10.63 -10.80 2.95
CA ALA A 30 11.75 -10.64 2.01
C ALA A 30 11.50 -9.55 0.95
N TYR A 31 10.32 -8.94 0.96
CA TYR A 31 9.91 -7.99 -0.06
C TYR A 31 10.40 -6.57 0.23
N HIS A 32 10.75 -5.84 -0.83
CA HIS A 32 11.07 -4.41 -0.77
C HIS A 32 9.80 -3.61 -1.07
N PHE A 33 9.27 -2.96 -0.03
CA PHE A 33 8.07 -2.14 -0.13
C PHE A 33 8.42 -0.71 -0.53
N GLU A 34 7.54 -0.09 -1.31
CA GLU A 34 7.59 1.33 -1.65
C GLU A 34 6.74 2.11 -0.64
N TYR A 35 7.29 3.21 -0.11
CA TYR A 35 6.59 4.09 0.83
C TYR A 35 5.28 4.63 0.23
N GLY A 36 4.20 4.61 1.01
CA GLY A 36 2.89 5.15 0.60
C GLY A 36 2.13 4.27 -0.41
N GLU A 37 2.68 3.13 -0.79
CA GLU A 37 2.05 2.23 -1.73
C GLU A 37 1.14 1.21 -1.04
N LEU A 38 0.07 0.85 -1.73
CA LEU A 38 -0.92 -0.11 -1.24
C LEU A 38 -0.51 -1.55 -1.58
N TYR A 39 -0.57 -2.41 -0.58
CA TYR A 39 -0.27 -3.83 -0.69
C TYR A 39 -1.42 -4.68 -0.17
N LEU A 40 -1.57 -5.87 -0.75
CA LEU A 40 -2.44 -6.92 -0.24
C LEU A 40 -1.58 -7.97 0.43
N PHE A 41 -1.83 -8.19 1.72
CA PHE A 41 -1.17 -9.16 2.56
C PHE A 41 -2.09 -10.37 2.78
N HIS A 42 -1.58 -11.58 2.58
CA HIS A 42 -2.35 -12.80 2.75
C HIS A 42 -1.62 -13.84 3.60
N ARG A 43 -2.38 -14.60 4.40
CA ARG A 43 -1.83 -15.61 5.34
C ARG A 43 -1.44 -16.92 4.65
N HIS A 44 -2.35 -17.43 3.82
CA HIS A 44 -2.25 -18.80 3.28
C HIS A 44 -2.03 -18.85 1.76
N SER A 45 -2.77 -18.06 1.00
CA SER A 45 -2.66 -17.98 -0.46
C SER A 45 -1.50 -17.07 -0.90
N ALA A 46 -0.62 -17.63 -1.73
CA ALA A 46 0.43 -16.89 -2.42
C ALA A 46 -0.17 -15.84 -3.37
N CYS A 47 -1.29 -16.14 -4.04
CA CYS A 47 -1.92 -15.25 -5.02
C CYS A 47 -2.43 -13.91 -4.44
N CYS A 48 -2.48 -13.78 -3.11
CA CYS A 48 -2.97 -12.58 -2.42
C CYS A 48 -4.27 -12.05 -3.04
N PRO A 49 -5.35 -12.86 -3.10
CA PRO A 49 -6.63 -12.40 -3.62
C PRO A 49 -7.15 -11.22 -2.80
N ALA A 50 -7.85 -10.29 -3.44
CA ALA A 50 -8.55 -9.18 -2.77
C ALA A 50 -9.39 -9.65 -1.58
N CYS A 51 -10.18 -10.71 -1.81
CA CYS A 51 -10.94 -11.38 -0.77
C CYS A 51 -10.01 -12.11 0.21
N GLY A 52 -10.17 -11.85 1.51
CA GLY A 52 -9.39 -12.50 2.56
C GLY A 52 -7.98 -11.93 2.76
N SER A 53 -7.53 -10.99 1.92
CA SER A 53 -6.31 -10.22 2.18
C SER A 53 -6.56 -9.07 3.15
N LEU A 54 -5.53 -8.73 3.92
CA LEU A 54 -5.43 -7.42 4.56
C LEU A 54 -4.87 -6.44 3.54
N TRP A 55 -5.60 -5.36 3.31
CA TRP A 55 -5.18 -4.25 2.48
C TRP A 55 -4.44 -3.26 3.35
N GLY A 56 -3.25 -2.80 2.96
CA GLY A 56 -2.50 -1.86 3.79
C GLY A 56 -1.53 -0.97 3.02
N ILE A 57 -1.52 0.30 3.38
CA ILE A 57 -0.54 1.28 2.91
C ILE A 57 0.74 1.12 3.73
N PHE A 58 1.85 0.88 3.05
CA PHE A 58 3.14 0.72 3.70
C PHE A 58 3.69 2.05 4.21
N ASP A 59 4.05 2.11 5.49
CA ASP A 59 4.76 3.23 6.11
C ASP A 59 6.26 2.92 6.14
N LYS A 60 6.69 1.97 6.97
CA LYS A 60 8.12 1.71 7.17
C LYS A 60 8.42 0.28 7.62
N ARG A 61 9.71 -0.06 7.56
CA ARG A 61 10.24 -1.31 8.08
C ARG A 61 11.27 -1.04 9.16
N VAL A 62 11.07 -1.59 10.35
CA VAL A 62 11.98 -1.44 11.49
C VAL A 62 12.23 -2.82 12.10
N ASN A 63 13.50 -3.22 12.22
CA ASN A 63 13.91 -4.51 12.77
C ASN A 63 13.17 -5.71 12.14
N GLY A 64 13.03 -5.70 10.82
CA GLY A 64 12.34 -6.73 10.05
C GLY A 64 10.81 -6.68 10.12
N ARG A 65 10.22 -5.87 11.01
CA ARG A 65 8.77 -5.69 11.18
C ARG A 65 8.23 -4.61 10.26
N ILE A 66 7.04 -4.86 9.71
CA ILE A 66 6.37 -3.97 8.76
C ILE A 66 5.34 -3.13 9.51
N TYR A 67 5.39 -1.82 9.32
CA TYR A 67 4.43 -0.85 9.82
C TYR A 67 3.55 -0.36 8.69
N LEU A 68 2.26 -0.25 8.96
CA LEU A 68 1.25 0.22 8.03
C LEU A 68 0.71 1.56 8.52
N GLU A 69 0.62 2.50 7.59
CA GLU A 69 -0.02 3.80 7.83
C GLU A 69 -1.52 3.60 8.04
N THR A 70 -2.15 2.85 7.13
CA THR A 70 -3.55 2.43 7.24
C THR A 70 -3.70 0.99 6.77
N SER A 71 -4.66 0.25 7.33
CA SER A 71 -5.06 -1.05 6.80
C SER A 71 -6.54 -1.35 7.00
N SER A 72 -7.07 -2.24 6.15
CA SER A 72 -8.42 -2.76 6.28
C SER A 72 -8.52 -4.21 5.77
N PRO A 73 -9.22 -5.11 6.49
CA PRO A 73 -9.49 -6.46 5.99
C PRO A 73 -10.72 -6.55 5.08
N ASN A 74 -11.59 -5.53 5.11
CA ASN A 74 -12.93 -5.59 4.52
C ASN A 74 -13.37 -4.29 3.82
N LEU A 75 -12.49 -3.30 3.72
CA LEU A 75 -12.75 -1.96 3.17
C LEU A 75 -13.88 -1.21 3.90
N ARG A 76 -14.12 -1.53 5.18
CA ARG A 76 -15.12 -0.87 6.03
C ARG A 76 -14.50 -0.40 7.33
N ASP A 77 -13.70 -1.28 7.94
CA ASP A 77 -13.03 -1.02 9.19
C ASP A 77 -11.56 -0.72 8.91
N PHE A 78 -11.13 0.49 9.27
CA PHE A 78 -9.77 0.96 9.04
C PHE A 78 -9.03 1.10 10.35
N ARG A 79 -7.78 0.62 10.36
CA ARG A 79 -6.84 0.81 11.46
C ARG A 79 -5.68 1.65 10.96
N LYS A 80 -5.18 2.55 11.79
CA LYS A 80 -4.04 3.42 11.46
C LYS A 80 -2.81 3.11 12.30
N TRP A 81 -1.63 3.42 11.77
CA TRP A 81 -0.34 3.44 12.47
C TRP A 81 -0.05 2.19 13.31
N HIS A 82 -0.09 1.02 12.69
CA HIS A 82 0.08 -0.24 13.40
C HIS A 82 0.99 -1.22 12.67
N LEU A 83 1.50 -2.20 13.42
CA LEU A 83 2.28 -3.28 12.83
C LEU A 83 1.37 -4.19 11.99
N LEU A 84 1.90 -4.71 10.88
CA LEU A 84 1.30 -5.83 10.18
C LEU A 84 1.13 -7.00 11.17
N PRO A 85 -0.10 -7.51 11.39
CA PRO A 85 -0.30 -8.61 12.32
C PRO A 85 0.54 -9.84 11.95
N GLN A 86 0.88 -10.65 12.95
CA GLN A 86 1.59 -11.89 12.69
C GLN A 86 0.74 -12.85 11.83
N GLY A 87 1.41 -13.69 11.04
CA GLY A 87 0.78 -14.72 10.22
C GLY A 87 0.52 -14.32 8.77
N TYR A 88 0.64 -13.04 8.40
CA TYR A 88 0.63 -12.63 6.98
C TYR A 88 1.98 -12.96 6.34
N ARG A 89 1.98 -13.97 5.45
CA ARG A 89 3.21 -14.56 4.88
C ARG A 89 3.50 -14.05 3.48
N TYR A 90 2.46 -13.77 2.71
CA TYR A 90 2.54 -13.39 1.30
C TYR A 90 2.09 -11.95 1.13
N CYS A 91 2.68 -11.25 0.17
CA CYS A 91 2.22 -9.94 -0.25
C CYS A 91 2.35 -9.75 -1.76
N ARG A 92 1.52 -8.84 -2.29
CA ARG A 92 1.71 -8.23 -3.60
C ARG A 92 1.27 -6.78 -3.58
N ARG A 93 1.80 -5.97 -4.51
CA ARG A 93 1.30 -4.60 -4.73
C ARG A 93 -0.13 -4.66 -5.28
N ALA A 94 -0.95 -3.71 -4.84
CA ALA A 94 -2.29 -3.54 -5.36
C ALA A 94 -2.25 -3.09 -6.82
N SER A 95 -3.26 -3.51 -7.58
CA SER A 95 -3.56 -2.94 -8.90
C SER A 95 -4.14 -1.52 -8.75
N ARG A 96 -4.19 -0.77 -9.86
CA ARG A 96 -4.85 0.56 -9.87
C ARG A 96 -6.32 0.51 -9.46
N ARG A 97 -7.04 -0.56 -9.83
CA ARG A 97 -8.45 -0.74 -9.48
C ARG A 97 -8.59 -0.90 -7.97
N GLU A 98 -7.80 -1.79 -7.40
CA GLU A 98 -7.75 -2.03 -5.96
C GLU A 98 -7.38 -0.76 -5.20
N LEU A 99 -6.36 -0.01 -5.64
CA LEU A 99 -6.02 1.26 -5.01
C LEU A 99 -7.20 2.24 -4.99
N ARG A 100 -7.93 2.35 -6.11
CA ARG A 100 -9.11 3.21 -6.19
C ARG A 100 -10.19 2.78 -5.19
N ASP A 101 -10.48 1.48 -5.13
CA ASP A 101 -11.49 0.92 -4.23
C ASP A 101 -11.12 1.15 -2.76
N TYR A 102 -9.83 1.00 -2.42
CA TYR A 102 -9.31 1.23 -1.09
C TYR A 102 -9.41 2.70 -0.67
N ILE A 103 -8.94 3.64 -1.51
CA ILE A 103 -8.95 5.07 -1.19
C ILE A 103 -10.39 5.59 -1.07
N ALA A 104 -11.29 5.20 -1.97
CA ALA A 104 -12.70 5.58 -1.88
C ALA A 104 -13.33 5.10 -0.57
N SER A 105 -13.04 3.86 -0.18
CA SER A 105 -13.55 3.27 1.06
C SER A 105 -12.95 3.93 2.32
N LEU A 106 -11.66 4.27 2.30
CA LEU A 106 -10.99 4.97 3.39
C LEU A 106 -11.61 6.35 3.62
N VAL A 107 -11.72 7.17 2.57
CA VAL A 107 -12.33 8.51 2.65
C VAL A 107 -13.76 8.42 3.17
N TYR A 108 -14.56 7.49 2.63
CA TYR A 108 -15.93 7.27 3.10
C TYR A 108 -15.99 6.93 4.60
N SER A 109 -15.10 6.06 5.08
CA SER A 109 -15.04 5.67 6.49
C SER A 109 -14.67 6.84 7.41
N GLU A 110 -13.80 7.73 6.97
CA GLU A 110 -13.36 8.90 7.72
C GLU A 110 -14.48 9.93 7.84
N CYS A 111 -15.17 10.24 6.73
CA CYS A 111 -16.36 11.11 6.73
C CYS A 111 -17.43 10.58 7.68
N ARG A 112 -17.76 9.29 7.60
CA ARG A 112 -18.77 8.66 8.46
C ARG A 112 -18.39 8.69 9.94
N THR A 113 -17.10 8.66 10.26
CA THR A 113 -16.62 8.71 11.65
C THR A 113 -16.67 10.14 12.19
N ALA A 114 -16.38 11.13 11.35
CA ALA A 114 -16.49 12.55 11.70
C ALA A 114 -17.94 12.93 12.08
N GLU A 115 -18.94 12.44 11.33
CA GLU A 115 -20.37 12.67 11.60
C GLU A 115 -20.84 12.13 12.96
N LYS A 116 -20.13 11.17 13.55
CA LYS A 116 -20.53 10.49 14.80
C LYS A 116 -19.92 11.10 16.06
N THR A 117 -19.12 12.16 15.93
CA THR A 117 -18.54 12.87 17.08
C THR A 117 -19.38 14.12 17.34
N PRO A 118 -20.32 14.13 18.31
CA PRO A 118 -21.02 15.35 18.64
C PRO A 118 -20.05 16.33 19.30
N HIS A 119 -20.08 17.59 18.84
CA HIS A 119 -19.45 18.72 19.51
C HIS A 119 -20.20 19.09 20.79
#